data_AF-A0A167D8E8-F1
#
_entry.id   AF-A0A167D8E8-F1
#
_cell.length_a   1.000
_cell.length_b   1.000
_cell.length_c   1.000
_cell.angle_alpha   90.00
_cell.angle_beta   90.00
_cell.angle_gamma   90.00
#
_symmetry.space_group_name_H-M   'P 1'
#
loop_
_entity.id
_entity.type
_entity.pdbx_description
1 polymer ?
#
loop_
_entity_poly.entity_id
_entity_poly.type
_entity_poly.pdbx_seq_one_letter_code
_entity_poly.pdbx_strand_id
1 'polypeptide(L)'
;MAYTIKAILQAAFFAALAAARIDRGITDGVPAQVSEFPYIVRVGGICTGSLLDSTTVLTAAHCWILNGNSEWVESPAKPNFRSPVVSFTIHPDFVPIQQSANRNDTLYRRYWGDDIAILKLSSPLEGGHISYAKLPARGSKLEVGSVGVSASWGEGSGGMLHKAELTILASCKIARRRLPVDNEFCVDGNGKGGCRGDSGGPFVDKETGVLLGVANSAHCGIYTSFTRVSGHIPFIEKYLAVTQKRRSKKVVGIR
;
A
#
# COMPACT_ATOMS: atom_id res chain seq x y z
N MET A 1 64.78 40.20 21.87
CA MET A 1 63.91 41.22 21.25
C MET A 1 62.54 40.61 21.03
N ALA A 2 61.51 41.38 21.39
CA ALA A 2 60.07 41.28 21.16
C ALA A 2 59.42 40.01 20.56
N TYR A 3 58.43 39.51 21.30
CA TYR A 3 57.26 38.75 20.85
C TYR A 3 56.37 39.59 19.92
N THR A 4 55.71 38.97 18.93
CA THR A 4 54.35 39.31 18.43
C THR A 4 53.92 38.17 17.49
N ILE A 5 53.12 37.19 17.94
CA ILE A 5 51.64 37.15 18.08
C ILE A 5 50.88 37.01 16.73
N LYS A 6 50.22 35.84 16.64
CA LYS A 6 48.97 35.49 15.96
C LYS A 6 48.96 35.32 14.43
N ALA A 7 48.77 34.06 14.03
CA ALA A 7 47.55 33.67 13.31
C ALA A 7 47.13 32.27 13.76
N ILE A 8 46.14 32.22 14.64
CA ILE A 8 45.40 31.00 14.98
C ILE A 8 44.42 30.79 13.82
N LEU A 9 44.72 29.89 12.88
CA LEU A 9 43.68 29.31 12.05
C LEU A 9 43.08 28.13 12.83
N GLN A 10 41.96 28.41 13.51
CA GLN A 10 41.02 27.39 13.92
C GLN A 10 40.48 26.74 12.65
N ALA A 11 41.05 25.59 12.26
CA ALA A 11 40.39 24.71 11.33
C ALA A 11 39.16 24.13 12.05
N ALA A 12 38.01 24.72 11.74
CA ALA A 12 36.73 24.36 12.30
C ALA A 12 36.46 22.86 12.12
N PHE A 13 36.06 22.26 13.23
CA PHE A 13 35.66 20.88 13.39
C PHE A 13 34.36 20.64 12.59
N PHE A 14 34.45 20.34 11.30
CA PHE A 14 33.30 19.81 10.55
C PHE A 14 33.25 18.29 10.71
N ALA A 15 32.85 17.84 11.90
CA ALA A 15 32.27 16.52 12.05
C ALA A 15 30.86 16.56 11.42
N ALA A 16 30.77 16.40 10.11
CA ALA A 16 29.51 16.10 9.45
C ALA A 16 29.15 14.62 9.72
N LEU A 17 28.80 14.30 10.97
CA LEU A 17 28.01 13.11 11.24
C LEU A 17 26.55 13.43 10.88
N ALA A 18 26.18 13.10 9.64
CA ALA A 18 24.78 12.88 9.29
C ALA A 18 24.62 11.46 8.74
N ALA A 19 25.06 10.47 9.52
CA ALA A 19 24.56 9.11 9.38
C ALA A 19 23.27 8.97 10.18
N ALA A 20 22.17 9.50 9.64
CA ALA A 20 20.83 9.21 10.15
C ALA A 20 19.83 9.22 8.99
N ARG A 21 19.75 8.11 8.24
CA ARG A 21 18.56 7.77 7.46
C ARG A 21 18.33 6.26 7.50
N ILE A 22 17.70 5.79 8.56
CA ILE A 22 16.85 4.59 8.48
C ILE A 22 15.55 4.96 9.16
N ASP A 23 14.66 5.59 8.41
CA ASP A 23 13.23 5.46 8.63
C ASP A 23 12.69 4.83 7.34
N ARG A 24 12.44 3.52 7.35
CA ARG A 24 12.05 2.77 6.15
C ARG A 24 10.57 2.43 6.15
N GLY A 25 9.75 3.45 5.92
CA GLY A 25 8.46 3.31 5.25
C GLY A 25 8.63 3.45 3.73
N ILE A 26 7.66 4.08 3.07
CA ILE A 26 7.81 4.56 1.69
C ILE A 26 9.14 5.32 1.54
N THR A 27 9.93 4.96 0.52
CA THR A 27 11.27 5.54 0.30
C THR A 27 11.18 7.04 0.10
N ASP A 28 11.97 7.79 0.88
CA ASP A 28 11.96 9.26 0.94
C ASP A 28 10.55 9.87 1.05
N GLY A 29 9.62 9.11 1.63
CA GLY A 29 8.30 9.56 2.03
C GLY A 29 8.35 10.41 3.28
N VAL A 30 7.18 10.90 3.68
CA VAL A 30 7.00 11.65 4.93
C VAL A 30 6.08 10.85 5.85
N PRO A 31 6.23 10.97 7.19
CA PRO A 31 5.26 10.41 8.12
C PRO A 31 3.83 10.91 7.79
N ALA A 32 2.88 10.00 7.75
CA ALA A 32 1.47 10.31 7.63
C ALA A 32 0.93 10.80 8.98
N GLN A 33 -0.06 11.69 8.97
CA GLN A 33 -0.73 12.09 10.20
C GLN A 33 -1.56 10.94 10.76
N VAL A 34 -1.74 10.93 12.09
CA VAL A 34 -2.61 9.95 12.74
C VAL A 34 -4.01 10.03 12.11
N SER A 35 -4.52 8.88 11.68
CA SER A 35 -5.83 8.75 11.02
C SER A 35 -5.98 9.47 9.67
N GLU A 36 -4.90 9.93 9.04
CA GLU A 36 -4.95 10.56 7.71
C GLU A 36 -5.51 9.60 6.64
N PHE A 37 -5.20 8.31 6.78
CA PHE A 37 -5.69 7.25 5.92
C PHE A 37 -6.50 6.22 6.74
N PRO A 38 -7.75 6.54 7.09
CA PRO A 38 -8.51 5.80 8.09
C PRO A 38 -8.99 4.42 7.63
N TYR A 39 -8.78 4.09 6.35
CA TYR A 39 -9.04 2.79 5.74
C TYR A 39 -7.79 1.89 5.64
N ILE A 40 -6.59 2.42 5.91
CA ILE A 40 -5.35 1.65 5.78
C ILE A 40 -5.18 0.71 6.98
N VAL A 41 -4.83 -0.53 6.68
CA VAL A 41 -4.62 -1.58 7.67
C VAL A 41 -3.33 -2.34 7.42
N ARG A 42 -2.70 -2.79 8.50
CA ARG A 42 -1.58 -3.71 8.44
C ARG A 42 -2.12 -5.11 8.28
N VAL A 43 -1.57 -5.85 7.33
CA VAL A 43 -1.94 -7.25 7.04
C VAL A 43 -0.78 -8.14 7.47
N GLY A 44 -0.97 -8.83 8.59
CA GLY A 44 0.06 -9.62 9.23
C GLY A 44 1.30 -8.81 9.59
N GLY A 45 2.49 -9.39 9.37
CA GLY A 45 3.74 -8.76 9.77
C GLY A 45 4.20 -7.62 8.87
N ILE A 46 4.10 -7.80 7.55
CA ILE A 46 4.87 -6.98 6.58
C ILE A 46 4.02 -6.31 5.51
N CYS A 47 2.80 -6.77 5.23
CA CYS A 47 1.98 -6.20 4.16
C CYS A 47 1.03 -5.11 4.66
N THR A 48 0.53 -4.35 3.70
CA THR A 48 -0.50 -3.33 3.90
C THR A 48 -1.77 -3.73 3.13
N GLY A 49 -2.92 -3.19 3.53
CA GLY A 49 -4.19 -3.37 2.84
C GLY A 49 -5.13 -2.18 3.06
N SER A 50 -6.29 -2.24 2.42
CA SER A 50 -7.34 -1.22 2.52
C SER A 50 -8.66 -1.86 2.94
N LEU A 51 -9.30 -1.33 3.98
CA LEU A 51 -10.66 -1.71 4.35
C LEU A 51 -11.65 -1.24 3.29
N LEU A 52 -12.48 -2.16 2.80
CA LEU A 52 -13.59 -1.87 1.89
C LEU A 52 -14.93 -1.80 2.61
N ASP A 53 -15.04 -2.51 3.74
CA ASP A 53 -16.11 -2.43 4.73
C ASP A 53 -15.55 -2.89 6.09
N SER A 54 -16.40 -3.04 7.11
CA SER A 54 -15.95 -3.40 8.47
C SER A 54 -15.26 -4.76 8.57
N THR A 55 -15.46 -5.66 7.60
CA THR A 55 -14.94 -7.04 7.64
C THR A 55 -14.19 -7.46 6.38
N THR A 56 -14.04 -6.56 5.41
CA THR A 56 -13.45 -6.85 4.11
C THR A 56 -12.23 -5.99 3.87
N VAL A 57 -11.09 -6.62 3.58
CA VAL A 57 -9.83 -5.93 3.24
C VAL A 57 -9.40 -6.30 1.84
N LEU A 58 -9.01 -5.30 1.05
CA LEU A 58 -8.32 -5.45 -0.22
C LEU A 58 -6.81 -5.40 0.00
N THR A 59 -6.08 -6.35 -0.57
CA THR A 59 -4.60 -6.40 -0.52
C THR A 59 -4.07 -7.14 -1.76
N ALA A 60 -2.76 -7.32 -1.86
CA ALA A 60 -2.13 -8.11 -2.93
C ALA A 60 -2.25 -9.62 -2.65
N ALA A 61 -2.40 -10.43 -3.70
CA ALA A 61 -2.48 -11.89 -3.56
C ALA A 61 -1.20 -12.48 -2.96
N HIS A 62 -0.04 -11.93 -3.34
CA HIS A 62 1.24 -12.40 -2.84
C HIS A 62 1.43 -12.17 -1.33
N CYS A 63 0.67 -11.26 -0.70
CA CYS A 63 0.75 -11.03 0.74
C CYS A 63 0.33 -12.25 1.56
N TRP A 64 -0.42 -13.19 0.99
CA TRP A 64 -0.79 -14.44 1.66
C TRP A 64 0.19 -15.57 1.41
N ILE A 65 0.51 -15.79 0.14
CA ILE A 65 1.32 -16.94 -0.31
C ILE A 65 2.71 -16.90 0.30
N LEU A 66 3.26 -15.70 0.49
CA LEU A 66 4.64 -15.54 0.94
C LEU A 66 4.79 -15.43 2.45
N ASN A 67 3.76 -14.94 3.13
CA ASN A 67 3.83 -14.64 4.56
C ASN A 67 3.24 -15.76 5.42
N GLY A 68 3.12 -16.97 4.85
CA GLY A 68 2.73 -18.17 5.60
C GLY A 68 1.35 -18.08 6.25
N ASN A 69 0.37 -17.48 5.57
CA ASN A 69 -0.99 -17.25 6.08
C ASN A 69 -1.04 -16.23 7.23
N SER A 70 -0.68 -14.97 6.97
CA SER A 70 -0.83 -13.87 7.94
C SER A 70 -2.24 -13.81 8.55
N GLU A 71 -2.37 -14.24 9.80
CA GLU A 71 -3.66 -14.57 10.42
C GLU A 71 -4.46 -13.36 10.94
N TRP A 72 -3.97 -12.13 10.78
CA TRP A 72 -4.61 -10.96 11.40
C TRP A 72 -4.45 -9.67 10.61
N VAL A 73 -5.37 -8.74 10.90
CA VAL A 73 -5.36 -7.37 10.40
C VAL A 73 -5.45 -6.39 11.57
N GLU A 74 -4.68 -5.30 11.51
CA GLU A 74 -4.65 -4.25 12.52
C GLU A 74 -4.84 -2.87 11.86
N SER A 75 -5.60 -1.98 12.51
CA SER A 75 -5.77 -0.60 12.09
C SER A 75 -5.05 0.35 13.06
N PRO A 76 -4.34 1.39 12.58
CA PRO A 76 -3.73 2.39 13.46
C PRO A 76 -4.80 3.18 14.25
N ALA A 77 -6.04 3.23 13.75
CA ALA A 77 -7.17 3.85 14.45
C ALA A 77 -7.69 2.99 15.62
N LYS A 78 -7.24 1.74 15.74
CA LYS A 78 -7.51 0.83 16.86
C LYS A 78 -6.20 0.16 17.32
N PRO A 79 -5.31 0.89 17.99
CA PRO A 79 -4.07 0.30 18.50
C PRO A 79 -4.38 -0.87 19.44
N ASN A 80 -3.55 -1.91 19.40
CA ASN A 80 -3.69 -3.14 20.19
C ASN A 80 -4.91 -4.02 19.87
N PHE A 81 -5.66 -3.73 18.79
CA PHE A 81 -6.72 -4.61 18.33
C PHE A 81 -6.34 -5.28 17.00
N ARG A 82 -6.25 -6.60 17.02
CA ARG A 82 -6.02 -7.43 15.84
C ARG A 82 -7.26 -8.25 15.55
N SER A 83 -7.79 -8.10 14.34
CA SER A 83 -8.92 -8.91 13.87
C SER A 83 -8.39 -10.13 13.11
N PRO A 84 -8.74 -11.37 13.53
CA PRO A 84 -8.31 -12.57 12.82
C PRO A 84 -8.89 -12.66 11.39
N VAL A 85 -8.06 -13.07 10.44
CA VAL A 85 -8.45 -13.36 9.06
C VAL A 85 -9.04 -14.77 8.99
N VAL A 86 -10.29 -14.88 8.53
CA VAL A 86 -11.03 -16.15 8.42
C VAL A 86 -11.08 -16.70 7.00
N SER A 87 -10.85 -15.86 5.99
CA SER A 87 -10.70 -16.33 4.62
C SER A 87 -9.82 -15.39 3.81
N PHE A 88 -9.04 -15.97 2.89
CA PHE A 88 -8.25 -15.26 1.89
C PHE A 88 -8.68 -15.73 0.51
N THR A 89 -9.12 -14.81 -0.35
CA THR A 89 -9.53 -15.14 -1.73
C THR A 89 -8.63 -14.43 -2.73
N ILE A 90 -7.86 -15.21 -3.48
CA ILE A 90 -6.98 -14.74 -4.57
C ILE A 90 -7.81 -14.60 -5.86
N HIS A 91 -7.49 -13.58 -6.67
CA HIS A 91 -8.05 -13.48 -8.03
C HIS A 91 -7.72 -14.74 -8.86
N PRO A 92 -8.68 -15.36 -9.57
CA PRO A 92 -8.44 -16.63 -10.28
C PRO A 92 -7.34 -16.55 -11.35
N ASP A 93 -7.16 -15.36 -11.94
CA ASP A 93 -6.15 -15.12 -12.99
C ASP A 93 -4.78 -14.69 -12.42
N PHE A 94 -4.63 -14.64 -11.10
CA PHE A 94 -3.35 -14.36 -10.47
C PHE A 94 -2.32 -15.45 -10.82
N VAL A 95 -1.16 -15.03 -11.34
CA VAL A 95 -0.06 -15.95 -11.65
C VAL A 95 1.04 -15.78 -10.61
N PRO A 96 1.21 -16.76 -9.68
CA PRO A 96 2.27 -16.68 -8.69
C PRO A 96 3.65 -16.74 -9.34
N ILE A 97 4.52 -15.81 -8.94
CA ILE A 97 6.00 -15.80 -9.04
C ILE A 97 6.63 -16.52 -10.24
N GLN A 98 7.28 -15.73 -11.11
CA GLN A 98 8.44 -16.19 -11.87
C GLN A 98 9.69 -15.99 -10.99
N GLN A 99 10.20 -17.06 -10.37
CA GLN A 99 11.37 -16.96 -9.49
C GLN A 99 12.62 -17.19 -10.33
N SER A 100 13.48 -16.18 -10.46
CA SER A 100 14.82 -16.42 -10.98
C SER A 100 15.62 -17.20 -9.94
N ALA A 101 16.30 -18.27 -10.36
CA ALA A 101 17.17 -19.07 -9.49
C ALA A 101 18.35 -18.26 -8.92
N ASN A 102 18.62 -17.07 -9.46
CA ASN A 102 19.69 -16.19 -9.02
C ASN A 102 19.15 -15.04 -8.16
N ARG A 103 19.60 -14.94 -6.90
CA ARG A 103 19.25 -13.85 -5.98
C ARG A 103 19.65 -12.46 -6.45
N ASN A 104 20.61 -12.38 -7.36
CA ASN A 104 21.11 -11.13 -7.93
C ASN A 104 20.38 -10.74 -9.22
N ASP A 105 19.43 -11.55 -9.70
CA ASP A 105 18.62 -11.18 -10.85
C ASP A 105 17.57 -10.15 -10.44
N THR A 106 17.42 -9.10 -11.25
CA THR A 106 16.30 -8.17 -11.17
C THR A 106 14.92 -8.83 -11.19
N LEU A 107 14.82 -10.09 -11.64
CA LEU A 107 13.62 -10.95 -11.63
C LEU A 107 13.38 -11.71 -10.32
N TYR A 108 14.22 -11.55 -9.30
CA TYR A 108 14.31 -12.47 -8.17
C TYR A 108 12.96 -12.86 -7.53
N ARG A 109 11.99 -11.94 -7.39
CA ARG A 109 10.57 -12.25 -7.07
C ARG A 109 9.67 -11.15 -7.63
N ARG A 110 8.88 -11.44 -8.67
CA ARG A 110 7.89 -10.49 -9.20
C ARG A 110 6.54 -11.14 -9.39
N TYR A 111 5.50 -10.39 -9.06
CA TYR A 111 4.11 -10.83 -9.14
C TYR A 111 3.50 -10.15 -10.36
N TRP A 112 2.87 -10.96 -11.19
CA TRP A 112 2.32 -10.54 -12.47
C TRP A 112 0.92 -11.10 -12.60
N GLY A 113 0.06 -10.34 -13.27
CA GLY A 113 -1.30 -10.78 -13.54
C GLY A 113 -2.13 -10.68 -12.27
N ASP A 114 -3.06 -9.73 -12.25
CA ASP A 114 -4.18 -9.68 -11.31
C ASP A 114 -3.79 -9.97 -9.84
N ASP A 115 -2.66 -9.39 -9.39
CA ASP A 115 -2.13 -9.52 -8.02
C ASP A 115 -2.98 -8.75 -7.04
N ILE A 116 -4.14 -9.33 -6.73
CA ILE A 116 -5.18 -8.76 -5.88
C ILE A 116 -5.91 -9.88 -5.15
N ALA A 117 -6.29 -9.59 -3.91
CA ALA A 117 -7.00 -10.53 -3.06
C ALA A 117 -7.89 -9.83 -2.04
N ILE A 118 -8.86 -10.60 -1.56
CA ILE A 118 -9.79 -10.20 -0.51
C ILE A 118 -9.53 -10.99 0.76
N LEU A 119 -9.43 -10.28 1.90
CA LEU A 119 -9.51 -10.86 3.23
C LEU A 119 -10.91 -10.71 3.79
N LYS A 120 -11.36 -11.73 4.51
CA LYS A 120 -12.48 -11.62 5.44
C LYS A 120 -12.00 -11.71 6.87
N LEU A 121 -12.52 -10.80 7.70
CA LEU A 121 -12.20 -10.69 9.10
C LEU A 121 -13.29 -11.36 9.94
N SER A 122 -12.90 -12.02 11.04
CA SER A 122 -13.85 -12.58 12.03
C SER A 122 -14.51 -11.49 12.86
N SER A 123 -13.80 -10.39 13.13
CA SER A 123 -14.29 -9.27 13.95
C SER A 123 -14.30 -7.98 13.15
N PRO A 124 -15.36 -7.15 13.25
CA PRO A 124 -15.44 -5.91 12.51
C PRO A 124 -14.43 -4.87 13.01
N LEU A 125 -13.77 -4.20 12.07
CA LEU A 125 -13.01 -2.97 12.27
C LEU A 125 -13.94 -1.78 12.02
N GLU A 126 -14.51 -1.26 13.11
CA GLU A 126 -15.48 -0.15 13.09
C GLU A 126 -15.33 0.79 14.30
N GLY A 127 -15.79 2.03 14.21
CA GLY A 127 -15.68 3.03 15.28
C GLY A 127 -14.29 3.70 15.37
N GLY A 128 -14.15 4.67 16.27
CA GLY A 128 -12.97 5.54 16.32
C GLY A 128 -12.82 6.34 15.02
N HIS A 129 -11.59 6.43 14.51
CA HIS A 129 -11.30 7.05 13.22
C HIS A 129 -11.16 6.02 12.09
N ILE A 130 -12.00 4.99 12.07
CA ILE A 130 -12.02 4.02 10.96
C ILE A 130 -12.96 4.51 9.85
N SER A 131 -12.53 4.36 8.60
CA SER A 131 -13.38 4.54 7.41
C SER A 131 -13.05 3.47 6.37
N TYR A 132 -13.74 3.50 5.24
CA TYR A 132 -13.58 2.54 4.15
C TYR A 132 -13.13 3.23 2.87
N ALA A 133 -12.27 2.56 2.11
CA ALA A 133 -11.72 3.08 0.86
C ALA A 133 -12.84 3.27 -0.18
N LYS A 134 -12.76 4.37 -0.94
CA LYS A 134 -13.67 4.64 -2.05
C LYS A 134 -13.24 3.83 -3.27
N LEU A 135 -14.12 2.97 -3.78
CA LEU A 135 -13.85 2.20 -4.99
C LEU A 135 -14.08 3.04 -6.26
N PRO A 136 -13.28 2.84 -7.33
CA PRO A 136 -13.49 3.47 -8.62
C PRO A 136 -14.67 2.85 -9.35
N ALA A 137 -15.19 3.56 -10.35
CA ALA A 137 -16.12 2.98 -11.30
C ALA A 137 -15.43 1.84 -12.09
N ARG A 138 -16.20 0.77 -12.37
CA ARG A 138 -15.71 -0.37 -13.16
C ARG A 138 -15.10 0.10 -14.49
N GLY A 139 -13.87 -0.33 -14.76
CA GLY A 139 -13.17 -0.04 -16.00
C GLY A 139 -12.75 1.42 -16.20
N SER A 140 -12.87 2.29 -15.18
CA SER A 140 -12.41 3.67 -15.27
C SER A 140 -10.94 3.73 -15.68
N LYS A 141 -10.64 4.68 -16.57
CA LYS A 141 -9.28 4.89 -17.07
C LYS A 141 -8.46 5.67 -16.04
N LEU A 142 -7.17 5.38 -16.01
CA LEU A 142 -6.19 6.18 -15.28
C LEU A 142 -5.73 7.30 -16.19
N GLU A 143 -5.53 8.48 -15.62
CA GLU A 143 -4.98 9.63 -16.33
C GLU A 143 -3.47 9.66 -16.15
N VAL A 144 -2.74 9.57 -17.27
CA VAL A 144 -1.28 9.67 -17.24
C VAL A 144 -0.88 11.08 -16.83
N GLY A 145 0.08 11.19 -15.92
CA GLY A 145 0.54 12.47 -15.38
C GLY A 145 -0.27 12.96 -14.17
N SER A 146 -1.39 12.32 -13.84
CA SER A 146 -2.10 12.65 -12.60
C SER A 146 -1.32 12.18 -11.37
N VAL A 147 -1.54 12.86 -10.26
CA VAL A 147 -0.86 12.60 -8.98
C VAL A 147 -1.79 11.83 -8.06
N GLY A 148 -1.26 10.77 -7.47
CA GLY A 148 -1.90 10.08 -6.37
C GLY A 148 -1.00 9.97 -5.15
N VAL A 149 -1.56 9.44 -4.07
CA VAL A 149 -0.87 9.25 -2.81
C VAL A 149 -0.79 7.75 -2.53
N SER A 150 0.43 7.27 -2.27
CA SER A 150 0.65 5.95 -1.69
C SER A 150 0.92 6.12 -0.20
N ALA A 151 0.38 5.25 0.64
CA ALA A 151 0.68 5.23 2.07
C ALA A 151 0.80 3.80 2.61
N SER A 152 1.82 3.53 3.42
CA SER A 152 2.12 2.19 3.93
C SER A 152 3.14 2.24 5.10
N TRP A 153 3.19 1.15 5.87
CA TRP A 153 4.19 1.00 6.93
C TRP A 153 5.56 0.61 6.41
N GLY A 154 5.70 -0.18 5.35
CA GLY A 154 7.03 -0.58 4.87
C GLY A 154 7.88 -1.33 5.90
N GLU A 155 8.97 -1.94 5.44
CA GLU A 155 9.93 -2.63 6.27
C GLU A 155 10.95 -1.64 6.84
N GLY A 156 10.88 -1.40 8.16
CA GLY A 156 11.85 -0.59 8.90
C GLY A 156 11.41 0.85 9.22
N SER A 157 10.11 1.14 9.16
CA SER A 157 9.51 2.44 9.49
C SER A 157 9.39 2.75 10.98
N GLY A 158 9.94 1.88 11.82
CA GLY A 158 9.70 1.95 13.27
C GLY A 158 8.21 1.83 13.66
N GLY A 159 7.35 1.32 12.77
CA GLY A 159 5.91 1.23 13.02
C GLY A 159 5.10 2.45 12.60
N MET A 160 5.73 3.47 12.01
CA MET A 160 5.06 4.68 11.54
C MET A 160 4.57 4.54 10.09
N LEU A 161 3.33 4.95 9.84
CA LEU A 161 2.79 5.01 8.49
C LEU A 161 3.47 6.17 7.74
N HIS A 162 3.96 5.90 6.53
CA HIS A 162 4.55 6.90 5.66
C HIS A 162 3.71 7.07 4.40
N LYS A 163 3.76 8.26 3.81
CA LYS A 163 3.10 8.59 2.55
C LYS A 163 4.05 9.25 1.55
N ALA A 164 3.76 9.10 0.27
CA ALA A 164 4.37 9.89 -0.80
C ALA A 164 3.35 10.19 -1.90
N GLU A 165 3.51 11.37 -2.50
CA GLU A 165 2.84 11.73 -3.74
C GLU A 165 3.64 11.15 -4.91
N LEU A 166 2.97 10.41 -5.79
CA LEU A 166 3.57 9.72 -6.93
C LEU A 166 2.72 10.00 -8.19
N THR A 167 3.39 10.13 -9.33
CA THR A 167 2.78 10.48 -10.61
C THR A 167 2.57 9.24 -11.47
N ILE A 168 1.39 9.08 -12.07
CA ILE A 168 1.08 7.99 -13.00
C ILE A 168 1.91 8.14 -14.28
N LEU A 169 2.63 7.08 -14.64
CA LEU A 169 3.51 7.09 -15.81
C LEU A 169 2.82 6.60 -17.08
N ALA A 170 3.19 7.23 -18.20
CA ALA A 170 2.79 6.78 -19.55
C ALA A 170 3.36 5.39 -19.85
N SER A 171 4.59 5.14 -19.40
CA SER A 171 5.16 3.79 -19.37
C SER A 171 6.38 3.69 -18.47
N CYS A 172 6.64 2.50 -17.95
CA CYS A 172 7.89 2.15 -17.28
C CYS A 172 8.31 0.71 -17.62
N LYS A 173 9.60 0.42 -17.52
CA LYS A 173 10.13 -0.94 -17.71
C LYS A 173 10.36 -1.60 -16.37
N ILE A 174 9.67 -2.71 -16.15
CA ILE A 174 9.71 -3.50 -14.92
C ILE A 174 10.06 -4.91 -15.37
N ALA A 175 11.27 -5.40 -15.08
CA ALA A 175 11.71 -6.78 -15.37
C ALA A 175 11.25 -7.33 -16.73
N ARG A 176 11.67 -6.66 -17.79
CA ARG A 176 11.38 -7.04 -19.19
C ARG A 176 9.92 -6.84 -19.65
N ARG A 177 9.01 -6.41 -18.77
CA ARG A 177 7.66 -5.96 -19.14
C ARG A 177 7.63 -4.44 -19.23
N ARG A 178 6.85 -3.95 -20.18
CA ARG A 178 6.46 -2.53 -20.25
C ARG A 178 5.09 -2.39 -19.61
N LEU A 179 4.97 -1.54 -18.61
CA LEU A 179 3.70 -1.08 -18.08
C LEU A 179 3.36 0.29 -18.71
N PRO A 180 2.09 0.73 -18.69
CA PRO A 180 0.92 -0.01 -18.24
C PRO A 180 0.56 -1.18 -19.16
N VAL A 181 -0.21 -2.10 -18.61
CA VAL A 181 -0.97 -3.16 -19.30
C VAL A 181 -2.40 -3.12 -18.78
N ASP A 182 -3.30 -3.94 -19.31
CA ASP A 182 -4.73 -3.89 -18.98
C ASP A 182 -5.03 -3.80 -17.47
N ASN A 183 -4.31 -4.55 -16.63
CA ASN A 183 -4.61 -4.62 -15.20
C ASN A 183 -3.47 -4.14 -14.27
N GLU A 184 -2.44 -3.50 -14.81
CA GLU A 184 -1.33 -2.97 -14.02
C GLU A 184 -0.84 -1.63 -14.58
N PHE A 185 -0.39 -0.76 -13.68
CA PHE A 185 0.21 0.51 -14.03
C PHE A 185 1.41 0.80 -13.13
N CYS A 186 2.16 1.84 -13.46
CA CYS A 186 3.25 2.30 -12.62
C CYS A 186 3.24 3.78 -12.39
N VAL A 187 3.90 4.14 -11.30
CA VAL A 187 4.07 5.50 -10.85
C VAL A 187 5.54 5.72 -10.51
N ASP A 188 5.93 6.99 -10.50
CA ASP A 188 7.23 7.44 -10.01
C ASP A 188 7.06 8.68 -9.13
N GLY A 189 7.92 8.78 -8.12
CA GLY A 189 7.99 9.91 -7.19
C GLY A 189 9.32 10.64 -7.25
N ASN A 190 10.12 10.45 -8.31
CA ASN A 190 11.43 11.04 -8.51
C ASN A 190 12.36 10.78 -7.32
N GLY A 191 12.61 9.50 -7.03
CA GLY A 191 13.34 9.05 -5.83
C GLY A 191 12.43 8.63 -4.68
N LYS A 192 11.14 8.97 -4.73
CA LYS A 192 10.13 8.51 -3.77
C LYS A 192 9.33 7.33 -4.30
N GLY A 193 8.94 6.41 -3.42
CA GLY A 193 8.07 5.31 -3.82
C GLY A 193 8.10 4.12 -2.87
N GLY A 194 7.31 3.12 -3.21
CA GLY A 194 7.23 1.87 -2.46
C GLY A 194 8.56 1.13 -2.41
N CYS A 195 8.72 0.33 -1.37
CA CYS A 195 9.85 -0.55 -1.13
C CYS A 195 9.34 -1.84 -0.47
N ARG A 196 10.21 -2.56 0.25
CA ARG A 196 9.80 -3.77 0.98
C ARG A 196 8.76 -3.41 2.03
N GLY A 197 7.74 -4.25 2.15
CA GLY A 197 6.62 -4.07 3.09
C GLY A 197 5.54 -3.08 2.65
N ASP A 198 5.66 -2.48 1.47
CA ASP A 198 4.58 -1.64 0.90
C ASP A 198 3.55 -2.42 0.10
N SER A 199 3.84 -3.70 -0.17
CA SER A 199 2.97 -4.68 -0.80
C SER A 199 1.54 -4.66 -0.26
N GLY A 200 0.58 -4.63 -1.18
CA GLY A 200 -0.85 -4.61 -0.89
C GLY A 200 -1.40 -3.24 -0.46
N GLY A 201 -0.53 -2.26 -0.21
CA GLY A 201 -0.91 -0.91 0.18
C GLY A 201 -1.65 -0.14 -0.92
N PRO A 202 -2.47 0.86 -0.55
CA PRO A 202 -3.23 1.64 -1.52
C PRO A 202 -2.39 2.66 -2.27
N PHE A 203 -2.79 2.90 -3.51
CA PHE A 203 -2.56 4.17 -4.22
C PHE A 203 -3.90 4.82 -4.51
N VAL A 204 -4.11 6.02 -3.96
CA VAL A 204 -5.35 6.78 -4.11
C VAL A 204 -5.14 8.02 -4.95
N ASP A 205 -6.16 8.40 -5.71
CA ASP A 205 -6.20 9.68 -6.38
C ASP A 205 -6.12 10.83 -5.36
N LYS A 206 -5.25 11.81 -5.60
CA LYS A 206 -4.97 12.88 -4.62
C LYS A 206 -6.19 13.78 -4.37
N GLU A 207 -7.02 14.00 -5.37
CA GLU A 207 -8.13 14.96 -5.29
C GLU A 207 -9.41 14.29 -4.77
N THR A 208 -9.72 13.10 -5.28
CA THR A 208 -10.98 12.41 -4.99
C THR A 208 -10.88 11.42 -3.83
N GLY A 209 -9.66 10.95 -3.52
CA GLY A 209 -9.40 9.88 -2.57
C GLY A 209 -9.87 8.50 -3.05
N VAL A 210 -10.14 8.34 -4.34
CA VAL A 210 -10.55 7.04 -4.93
C VAL A 210 -9.36 6.10 -4.99
N LEU A 211 -9.57 4.84 -4.60
CA LEU A 211 -8.55 3.79 -4.62
C LEU A 211 -8.28 3.32 -6.04
N LEU A 212 -7.16 3.76 -6.62
CA LEU A 212 -6.79 3.46 -8.00
C LEU A 212 -5.96 2.16 -8.11
N GLY A 213 -5.15 1.86 -7.10
CA GLY A 213 -4.17 0.77 -7.16
C GLY A 213 -3.94 0.03 -5.85
N VAL A 214 -3.52 -1.23 -5.98
CA VAL A 214 -2.98 -2.08 -4.90
C VAL A 214 -1.51 -2.35 -5.20
N ALA A 215 -0.61 -2.00 -4.29
CA ALA A 215 0.84 -2.09 -4.51
C ALA A 215 1.26 -3.54 -4.77
N ASN A 216 1.90 -3.77 -5.91
CA ASN A 216 2.35 -5.08 -6.36
C ASN A 216 3.87 -5.21 -6.20
N SER A 217 4.63 -4.52 -7.05
CA SER A 217 6.10 -4.59 -7.07
C SER A 217 6.70 -3.21 -7.07
N ALA A 218 7.80 -3.04 -6.34
CA ALA A 218 8.48 -1.76 -6.21
C ALA A 218 10.00 -1.92 -6.21
N HIS A 219 10.70 -0.85 -6.56
CA HIS A 219 12.16 -0.76 -6.47
C HIS A 219 12.55 0.55 -5.79
N CYS A 220 12.22 0.65 -4.50
CA CYS A 220 12.66 1.65 -3.51
C CYS A 220 13.05 3.01 -4.12
N GLY A 221 12.04 3.79 -4.53
CA GLY A 221 12.22 5.14 -5.07
C GLY A 221 12.43 5.25 -6.59
N ILE A 222 12.63 4.13 -7.31
CA ILE A 222 12.79 4.13 -8.78
C ILE A 222 11.45 3.93 -9.49
N TYR A 223 10.64 2.98 -9.02
CA TYR A 223 9.26 2.83 -9.49
C TYR A 223 8.43 2.10 -8.44
N THR A 224 7.12 2.27 -8.53
CA THR A 224 6.14 1.38 -7.89
C THR A 224 5.10 0.98 -8.93
N SER A 225 4.79 -0.30 -8.98
CA SER A 225 3.71 -0.84 -9.80
C SER A 225 2.53 -1.24 -8.94
N PHE A 226 1.36 -1.07 -9.51
CA PHE A 226 0.09 -1.30 -8.85
C PHE A 226 -0.80 -2.16 -9.74
N THR A 227 -1.49 -3.11 -9.12
CA THR A 227 -2.64 -3.78 -9.72
C THR A 227 -3.79 -2.77 -9.80
N ARG A 228 -4.36 -2.57 -10.99
CA ARG A 228 -5.38 -1.55 -11.27
C ARG A 228 -6.74 -1.95 -10.69
N VAL A 229 -7.24 -1.22 -9.70
CA VAL A 229 -8.49 -1.58 -8.99
C VAL A 229 -9.72 -1.52 -9.90
N SER A 230 -9.80 -0.55 -10.80
CA SER A 230 -10.95 -0.40 -11.72
C SER A 230 -11.14 -1.60 -12.64
N GLY A 231 -10.06 -2.32 -12.99
CA GLY A 231 -10.11 -3.57 -13.76
C GLY A 231 -10.67 -4.77 -12.99
N HIS A 232 -10.67 -4.70 -11.66
CA HIS A 232 -11.02 -5.80 -10.76
C HIS A 232 -12.32 -5.58 -9.97
N ILE A 233 -13.06 -4.51 -10.25
CA ILE A 233 -14.35 -4.24 -9.57
C ILE A 233 -15.30 -5.46 -9.58
N PRO A 234 -15.50 -6.20 -10.69
CA PRO A 234 -16.36 -7.38 -10.67
C PRO A 234 -15.92 -8.47 -9.67
N PHE A 235 -14.60 -8.65 -9.52
CA PHE A 235 -14.05 -9.57 -8.52
C PHE A 235 -14.28 -9.03 -7.12
N ILE A 236 -13.98 -7.75 -6.88
CA ILE A 236 -14.11 -7.10 -5.57
C ILE A 236 -15.55 -7.13 -5.05
N GLU A 237 -16.51 -6.75 -5.89
CA GLU A 237 -17.93 -6.65 -5.54
C GLU A 237 -18.54 -7.98 -5.11
N LYS A 238 -18.05 -9.11 -5.65
CA LYS A 238 -18.47 -10.46 -5.24
C LYS A 238 -18.25 -10.73 -3.76
N TYR A 239 -17.27 -10.04 -3.16
CA TYR A 239 -16.86 -10.26 -1.78
C TYR A 239 -17.11 -9.06 -0.87
N LEU A 240 -17.74 -7.98 -1.33
CA LEU A 240 -18.19 -6.94 -0.39
C LEU A 240 -19.27 -7.52 0.52
N ALA A 241 -19.30 -7.11 1.79
CA ALA A 241 -20.44 -7.41 2.64
C ALA A 241 -21.67 -6.79 1.96
N VAL A 242 -22.61 -7.63 1.49
CA VAL A 242 -23.90 -7.15 1.00
C VAL A 242 -24.47 -6.33 2.13
N THR A 243 -24.52 -5.00 1.96
CA THR A 243 -25.20 -4.11 2.90
C THR A 243 -26.57 -4.71 3.03
N GLN A 244 -26.92 -5.25 4.21
CA GLN A 244 -28.21 -5.90 4.39
C GLN A 244 -29.25 -4.90 3.92
N LYS A 245 -29.90 -5.20 2.77
CA LYS A 245 -31.07 -4.47 2.30
C LYS A 245 -31.97 -4.34 3.52
N ARG A 246 -32.20 -3.10 3.97
CA ARG A 246 -33.13 -2.75 5.03
C ARG A 246 -34.35 -3.67 4.96
N ARG A 247 -34.38 -4.73 5.77
CA ARG A 247 -35.62 -5.43 6.11
C ARG A 247 -36.28 -4.55 7.15
N SER A 248 -36.84 -3.44 6.69
CA SER A 248 -37.88 -2.73 7.42
C SER A 248 -38.97 -3.77 7.67
N LYS A 249 -39.05 -4.25 8.92
CA LYS A 249 -40.17 -5.06 9.40
C LYS A 249 -41.45 -4.31 9.05
N LYS A 250 -42.22 -4.84 8.08
CA LYS A 250 -43.63 -4.50 7.97
C LYS A 250 -44.30 -5.24 9.12
N VAL A 251 -44.41 -4.59 10.27
CA VAL A 251 -45.35 -5.01 11.31
C VAL A 251 -46.74 -4.75 10.72
N VAL A 252 -47.33 -5.79 10.14
CA VAL A 252 -48.75 -5.78 9.80
C VAL A 252 -49.46 -6.11 11.09
N GLY A 253 -50.09 -5.09 11.67
CA GLY A 253 -50.90 -5.20 12.86
C GLY A 253 -52.05 -6.18 12.67
N ILE A 254 -52.24 -7.01 13.67
CA ILE A 254 -53.44 -7.83 13.86
C ILE A 254 -54.58 -6.86 14.19
N ARG A 255 -55.67 -6.95 13.42
CA ARG A 255 -57.03 -6.62 13.85
C ARG A 255 -57.93 -7.75 13.39
#